data_AF-A0A1Q2SNR9-F1
#
_entry.id   AF-A0A1Q2SNR9-F1
#
_cell.length_a   1.000
_cell.length_b   1.000
_cell.length_c   1.000
_cell.angle_alpha   90.00
_cell.angle_beta   90.00
_cell.angle_gamma   90.00
#
_symmetry.space_group_name_H-M   'P 1'
#
loop_
_entity.id
_entity.type
_entity.pdbx_description
1 polymer ?
#
loop_
_entity_poly.entity_id
_entity_poly.type
_entity_poly.pdbx_seq_one_letter_code
_entity_poly.pdbx_strand_id
1 'polypeptide(L)' 'MAFLSESEVGQALLEQLRSLGYATTSDELINPDSQQPERERYERYDEMILKKRFTEAVARLNPSLPLEAQQDAIRRVIQ' A
#
# COMPACT_ATOMS: atom_id res chain seq x y z
N MET A 1 2.18 36.63 -7.87
CA MET A 1 2.27 35.31 -8.53
C MET A 1 1.79 34.29 -7.50
N ALA A 2 0.77 33.49 -7.82
CA ALA A 2 0.37 32.41 -6.92
C ALA A 2 1.47 31.34 -6.94
N PHE A 3 2.08 31.10 -5.79
CA PHE A 3 3.06 30.04 -5.62
C PHE A 3 2.29 28.81 -5.13
N LEU A 4 2.32 27.73 -5.91
CA LEU A 4 1.79 26.44 -5.49
C LEU A 4 2.92 25.70 -4.77
N SER A 5 2.66 25.34 -3.51
CA SER A 5 3.53 24.49 -2.74
C SER A 5 3.44 23.02 -3.20
N GLU A 6 4.50 22.26 -2.96
CA GLU A 6 4.50 20.80 -3.20
C GLU A 6 3.37 20.11 -2.44
N SER A 7 3.04 20.60 -1.24
CA SER A 7 1.93 20.09 -0.43
C SER A 7 0.57 20.32 -1.11
N GLU A 8 0.33 21.50 -1.69
CA GLU A 8 -0.92 21.80 -2.40
C GLU A 8 -1.06 20.94 -3.67
N VAL A 9 0.03 20.76 -4.43
CA VAL A 9 0.05 19.88 -5.60
C VAL A 9 -0.19 18.42 -5.20
N GLY A 10 0.44 17.96 -4.12
CA GLY A 10 0.25 16.61 -3.59
C GLY A 10 -1.18 16.33 -3.14
N GLN A 11 -1.81 17.28 -2.44
CA GLN A 11 -3.22 17.14 -2.04
C GLN A 11 -4.17 17.11 -3.23
N ALA A 12 -3.97 18.00 -4.22
CA ALA A 12 -4.77 17.99 -5.44
C ALA A 12 -4.68 16.67 -6.20
N LEU A 13 -3.49 16.05 -6.26
CA LEU A 13 -3.31 14.74 -6.88
C LEU A 13 -4.02 13.62 -6.10
N LEU A 14 -3.93 13.63 -4.77
CA LEU A 14 -4.64 12.65 -3.93
C LEU A 14 -6.16 12.76 -4.09
N GLU A 15 -6.70 13.98 -4.19
CA GLU A 15 -8.12 14.20 -4.46
C GLU A 15 -8.55 13.65 -5.83
N GLN A 16 -7.73 13.85 -6.86
CA GLN A 16 -7.99 13.26 -8.19
C GLN A 16 -8.00 11.73 -8.13
N LEU A 17 -7.03 11.11 -7.46
CA LEU A 17 -6.99 9.66 -7.30
C LEU A 17 -8.22 9.14 -6.55
N ARG A 18 -8.66 9.82 -5.48
CA ARG A 18 -9.92 9.48 -4.78
C ARG A 18 -11.12 9.54 -5.70
N SER A 19 -11.21 10.55 -6.57
CA SER A 19 -12.31 10.70 -7.53
C SER A 19 -12.38 9.54 -8.55
N LEU A 20 -11.24 8.92 -8.82
CA LEU A 20 -11.12 7.73 -9.68
C LEU A 20 -11.38 6.42 -8.93
N GLY A 21 -11.68 6.47 -7.63
CA GLY A 21 -11.95 5.30 -6.79
C GLY A 21 -10.71 4.66 -6.16
N TYR A 22 -9.55 5.31 -6.21
CA TYR A 22 -8.36 4.82 -5.49
C TYR A 22 -8.50 5.09 -4.00
N ALA A 23 -8.24 4.07 -3.20
CA ALA A 23 -8.11 4.22 -1.76
C ALA A 23 -6.80 4.95 -1.42
N THR A 24 -6.88 5.97 -0.57
CA THR A 24 -5.71 6.69 -0.04
C THR A 24 -5.58 6.41 1.45
N THR A 25 -4.36 6.16 1.92
CA THR A 25 -4.05 5.93 3.33
C THR A 25 -2.87 6.81 3.71
N SER A 26 -2.87 7.38 4.92
CA SER A 26 -1.75 8.13 5.46
C SER A 26 -0.74 7.20 6.12
N ASP A 27 0.54 7.59 6.12
CA ASP A 27 1.59 6.83 6.81
C ASP A 27 1.28 6.68 8.31
N GLU A 28 0.69 7.69 8.94
CA GLU A 28 0.26 7.64 10.35
C GLU A 28 -0.65 6.44 10.67
N LEU A 29 -1.46 6.00 9.71
CA LEU A 29 -2.40 4.88 9.88
C LEU A 29 -1.78 3.51 9.59
N ILE A 30 -0.63 3.44 8.91
CA ILE A 30 0.04 2.19 8.53
C ILE A 30 1.39 2.00 9.21
N ASN A 31 1.82 2.99 9.99
CA ASN A 31 3.03 2.93 10.79
C ASN A 31 3.01 1.77 11.78
N PRO A 32 4.18 1.27 12.20
CA PRO A 32 4.28 0.16 13.15
C PRO A 32 3.51 0.37 14.46
N ASP A 33 3.41 1.60 14.98
CA ASP A 33 2.65 1.90 16.22
C ASP A 33 1.20 2.35 15.94
N SER A 34 0.73 2.27 14.71
CA SER A 34 -0.64 2.64 14.35
C SER A 34 -1.65 1.58 14.81
N GLN A 35 -2.94 1.92 14.72
CA GLN A 35 -4.02 0.97 14.99
C GLN A 35 -4.12 -0.15 13.95
N GLN A 36 -3.51 0.02 12.77
CA GLN A 36 -3.52 -0.96 11.67
C GLN A 36 -2.12 -1.02 11.02
N PRO A 37 -1.12 -1.55 11.73
CA PRO A 37 0.25 -1.55 11.22
C PRO A 37 0.32 -2.42 9.95
N GLU A 38 0.76 -1.81 8.85
CA GLU A 38 1.07 -2.53 7.62
C GLU A 38 2.57 -2.55 7.32
N ARG A 39 3.33 -1.66 7.96
CA ARG A 39 4.79 -1.65 7.95
C ARG A 39 5.32 -2.37 9.18
N GLU A 40 6.32 -3.24 9.00
CA GLU A 40 6.91 -4.00 10.11
C GLU A 40 7.96 -3.18 10.88
N ARG A 41 8.59 -2.17 10.26
CA ARG A 41 9.67 -1.37 10.88
C ARG A 41 9.65 0.09 10.45
N TYR A 42 10.05 0.99 11.36
CA TYR A 42 10.16 2.43 11.14
C TYR A 42 11.33 2.84 10.24
N GLU A 43 12.47 2.16 10.39
CA GLU A 43 13.76 2.61 9.83
C GLU A 43 14.09 1.97 8.47
N ARG A 44 13.26 1.02 8.02
CA ARG A 44 13.44 0.32 6.75
C ARG A 44 12.41 0.75 5.71
N TYR A 45 12.65 1.90 5.07
CA TYR A 45 11.95 2.29 3.84
C TYR A 45 12.29 1.38 2.63
N ASP A 46 13.23 0.44 2.81
CA ASP A 46 13.58 -0.64 1.89
C ASP A 46 12.53 -1.75 1.81
N GLU A 47 11.60 -1.86 2.77
CA GLU A 47 10.38 -2.63 2.57
C GLU A 47 9.40 -1.83 1.69
N MET A 48 9.63 -1.87 0.37
CA MET A 48 8.72 -1.32 -0.63
C MET A 48 7.39 -2.07 -0.68
N ILE A 49 7.33 -3.30 -0.17
CA ILE A 49 6.16 -4.18 -0.23
C ILE A 49 5.48 -4.26 1.15
N LEU A 50 4.24 -3.80 1.22
CA LEU A 50 3.35 -4.03 2.37
C LEU A 50 2.83 -5.48 2.32
N LYS A 51 3.54 -6.41 2.98
CA LYS A 51 3.34 -7.87 2.85
C LYS A 51 1.90 -8.32 3.11
N LYS A 52 1.26 -7.78 4.15
CA LYS A 52 -0.13 -8.11 4.50
C LYS A 52 -1.10 -7.69 3.39
N ARG A 53 -1.04 -6.43 2.98
CA ARG A 53 -1.87 -5.87 1.89
C ARG A 53 -1.65 -6.61 0.58
N PHE A 54 -0.40 -6.97 0.27
CA PHE A 54 -0.06 -7.76 -0.90
C PHE A 54 -0.66 -9.17 -0.85
N THR A 55 -0.50 -9.88 0.27
CA THR A 55 -1.06 -11.23 0.47
C THR A 55 -2.58 -11.24 0.33
N GLU A 56 -3.27 -10.28 0.96
CA GLU A 56 -4.72 -10.12 0.86
C GLU A 56 -5.16 -9.78 -0.57
N ALA A 57 -4.40 -8.94 -1.29
CA ALA A 57 -4.67 -8.62 -2.68
C ALA A 57 -4.51 -9.85 -3.59
N VAL A 58 -3.47 -10.66 -3.40
CA VAL A 58 -3.26 -11.91 -4.17
C VAL A 58 -4.45 -12.85 -3.97
N ALA A 59 -4.90 -13.05 -2.73
CA ALA A 59 -6.07 -13.89 -2.43
C ALA A 59 -7.36 -13.35 -3.04
N ARG A 60 -7.59 -12.03 -2.93
CA ARG A 60 -8.79 -11.36 -3.44
C ARG A 60 -8.87 -11.38 -4.97
N LEU A 61 -7.74 -11.22 -5.65
CA LEU A 61 -7.68 -11.17 -7.12
C LEU A 61 -7.67 -12.57 -7.77
N ASN A 62 -7.25 -13.61 -7.03
CA ASN A 62 -7.08 -14.95 -7.58
C ASN A 62 -7.89 -16.03 -6.83
N PRO A 63 -9.19 -15.85 -6.58
CA PRO A 63 -9.97 -16.78 -5.74
C PRO A 63 -10.11 -18.19 -6.35
N SER A 64 -9.94 -18.33 -7.66
CA SER A 64 -10.02 -19.62 -8.37
C SER A 64 -8.71 -20.40 -8.37
N LEU A 65 -7.59 -19.81 -7.96
CA LEU A 65 -6.29 -20.48 -7.93
C LEU A 65 -6.11 -21.26 -6.62
N PRO A 66 -5.47 -22.44 -6.66
CA PRO A 66 -5.09 -23.17 -5.44
C PRO A 66 -4.26 -22.31 -4.50
N LEU A 67 -4.42 -22.53 -3.19
CA LEU A 67 -3.69 -21.78 -2.17
C LEU A 67 -2.17 -21.92 -2.33
N GLU A 68 -1.68 -23.10 -2.72
CA GLU A 68 -0.25 -23.31 -2.93
C GLU A 68 0.31 -22.41 -4.05
N ALA A 69 -0.44 -22.24 -5.14
CA ALA A 69 -0.04 -21.38 -6.26
C ALA A 69 0.01 -19.89 -5.84
N GLN A 70 -0.94 -19.46 -5.01
CA GLN A 70 -0.94 -18.10 -4.44
C GLN A 70 0.27 -17.89 -3.51
N GLN A 71 0.55 -18.86 -2.63
CA GLN A 71 1.70 -18.82 -1.72
C GLN A 71 3.04 -18.83 -2.47
N ASP A 72 3.15 -19.61 -3.55
CA ASP A 72 4.33 -19.62 -4.41
C ASP A 72 4.58 -18.27 -5.07
N ALA A 73 3.53 -17.64 -5.61
CA ALA A 73 3.63 -16.30 -6.18
C ALA A 73 4.06 -15.27 -5.13
N ILE A 74 3.47 -15.32 -3.94
CA ILE A 74 3.82 -14.41 -2.84
C ILE A 74 5.30 -14.57 -2.46
N ARG A 75 5.78 -15.81 -2.30
CA ARG A 75 7.18 -16.09 -1.96
C ARG A 75 8.15 -15.55 -3.00
N ARG A 76 7.85 -15.73 -4.29
CA ARG A 76 8.72 -15.28 -5.39
C ARG A 76 8.84 -13.76 -5.51
N VAL A 77 7.85 -13.01 -5.02
CA VAL A 77 7.84 -11.53 -5.11
C VAL A 77 8.47 -10.89 -3.87
N ILE A 78 8.36 -11.54 -2.70
CA ILE A 78 8.90 -11.02 -1.44
C ILE A 78 10.39 -11.41 -1.25
N GLN A 79 10.84 -12.50 -1.87
CA GLN A 79 12.26 -12.91 -1.90
C GLN A 79 13.09 -12.05 -2.86
#